data_AF-A0A3N5K732-F1
#
_entry.id   AF-A0A3N5K732-F1
#
_cell.length_a   1.000
_cell.length_b   1.000
_cell.length_c   1.000
_cell.angle_alpha   90.00
_cell.angle_beta   90.00
_cell.angle_gamma   90.00
#
_symmetry.space_group_name_H-M   'P 1'
#
loop_
_entity.id
_entity.type
_entity.pdbx_description
1 polymer ?
#
loop_
_entity_poly.entity_id
_entity_poly.type
_entity_poly.pdbx_seq_one_letter_code
_entity_poly.pdbx_strand_id
1 'polypeptide(L)'
;MNYRRYHIPCEACPDVAPYPNRFQVRVIRWRLARLLLHELFHYRFNLPVVTSRPCVYGTFSGPVGGFAPRPSQCVGCLRCTIEYPDMVRVRPDPARHHLGDAYFTPDKLDTVVQEAATGQIPVRGAGYRGAFGGEGWDGMWTDMSEIVRPTRDGIHGREFISTAVDLGERPGVLAFDDTGVASAPLPRPFSLLIPILFDAPPLLVEDPILCRVLAEAAGRIQTLAVLPIRRLLAQGLQGPAVAPLVRPEEIQSTGELREPPPILELDGWDAGAYRALKTRFPATPLYVRLPLECDALPLARSGVRLFHLTADYHG
;
A
#
# COMPACT_ATOMS: atom_id res chain seq x y z
N MET A 1 12.77 28.73 -4.58
CA MET A 1 12.47 27.33 -4.17
C MET A 1 12.50 26.47 -5.42
N ASN A 2 13.46 25.54 -5.55
CA ASN A 2 13.47 24.59 -6.67
C ASN A 2 12.46 23.48 -6.36
N TYR A 3 11.36 23.43 -7.10
CA TYR A 3 10.41 22.33 -7.06
C TYR A 3 11.11 21.03 -7.49
N ARG A 4 11.25 20.08 -6.58
CA ARG A 4 11.84 18.77 -6.87
C ARG A 4 10.72 17.80 -7.20
N ARG A 5 10.48 17.55 -8.48
CA ARG A 5 9.55 16.52 -8.91
C ARG A 5 10.17 15.16 -8.58
N TYR A 6 9.59 14.42 -7.63
CA TYR A 6 10.02 13.06 -7.37
C TYR A 6 9.69 12.20 -8.57
N HIS A 7 10.68 11.45 -9.03
CA HIS A 7 10.50 10.37 -9.99
C HIS A 7 10.82 9.08 -9.24
N ILE A 8 9.78 8.27 -8.98
CA ILE A 8 9.95 6.95 -8.38
C ILE A 8 10.05 5.97 -9.55
N PRO A 9 11.23 5.42 -9.86
CA PRO A 9 11.34 4.41 -10.90
C PRO A 9 10.52 3.19 -10.49
N CYS A 10 9.62 2.76 -11.36
CA CYS A 10 8.84 1.54 -11.19
C CYS A 10 9.42 0.49 -12.13
N GLU A 11 9.97 -0.59 -11.57
CA GLU A 11 10.47 -1.73 -12.33
C GLU A 11 9.67 -2.97 -11.95
N ALA A 12 9.41 -3.83 -12.93
CA ALA A 12 8.73 -5.09 -12.67
C ALA A 12 9.63 -5.99 -11.83
N CYS A 13 9.14 -6.39 -10.66
CA CYS A 13 9.80 -7.33 -9.77
C CYS A 13 9.10 -8.70 -9.88
N PRO A 14 9.83 -9.84 -9.87
CA PRO A 14 9.20 -11.14 -9.77
C PRO A 14 8.48 -11.30 -8.44
N ASP A 15 7.36 -12.04 -8.46
CA ASP A 15 6.62 -12.36 -7.24
C ASP A 15 7.49 -13.19 -6.28
N VAL A 16 7.51 -12.80 -5.01
CA VAL A 16 8.22 -13.54 -3.94
C VAL A 16 7.53 -14.88 -3.66
N ALA A 17 6.20 -14.92 -3.83
CA ALA A 17 5.38 -16.11 -3.67
C ALA A 17 4.56 -16.34 -4.94
N PRO A 18 4.36 -17.61 -5.38
CA PRO A 18 3.60 -17.89 -6.58
C PRO A 18 2.13 -17.47 -6.39
N TYR A 19 1.66 -16.56 -7.24
CA TYR A 19 0.27 -16.13 -7.26
C TYR A 19 -0.53 -16.98 -8.26
N PRO A 20 -1.59 -17.70 -7.84
CA PRO A 20 -2.33 -18.59 -8.72
C PRO A 20 -3.06 -17.81 -9.82
N ASN A 21 -3.13 -18.40 -11.01
CA ASN A 21 -3.81 -17.77 -12.13
C ASN A 21 -5.32 -17.69 -11.87
N ARG A 22 -6.01 -16.74 -12.49
CA ARG A 22 -7.47 -16.66 -12.39
C ARG A 22 -8.17 -17.88 -12.99
N PHE A 23 -7.63 -18.38 -14.10
CA PHE A 23 -8.16 -19.53 -14.82
C PHE A 23 -7.06 -20.50 -15.22
N GLN A 24 -7.39 -21.79 -15.17
CA GLN A 24 -6.63 -22.84 -15.81
C GLN A 24 -7.13 -23.02 -17.24
N VAL A 25 -6.18 -23.02 -18.18
CA VAL A 25 -6.46 -23.18 -19.61
C VAL A 25 -5.86 -24.51 -20.08
N ARG A 26 -6.72 -25.46 -20.43
CA ARG A 26 -6.32 -26.77 -20.93
C ARG A 26 -6.66 -26.90 -22.41
N VAL A 27 -5.65 -27.27 -23.20
CA VAL A 27 -5.82 -27.58 -24.63
C VAL A 27 -5.57 -29.06 -24.86
N ILE A 28 -6.51 -29.73 -25.54
CA ILE A 28 -6.34 -31.11 -25.97
C ILE A 28 -5.42 -31.13 -27.20
N ARG A 29 -4.12 -31.27 -26.97
CA ARG A 29 -3.04 -31.10 -27.97
C ARG A 29 -3.25 -31.91 -29.26
N TRP A 30 -3.72 -33.15 -29.17
CA TRP A 30 -3.95 -33.99 -30.36
C TRP A 30 -5.12 -33.49 -31.22
N ARG A 31 -6.16 -32.93 -30.60
CA ARG A 31 -7.28 -32.30 -31.33
C ARG A 31 -6.83 -31.02 -32.02
N LEU A 32 -5.96 -30.25 -31.37
CA LEU A 32 -5.32 -29.09 -31.99
C LEU A 32 -4.45 -29.47 -33.19
N ALA A 33 -3.60 -30.49 -33.06
CA ALA A 33 -2.78 -30.96 -34.17
C ALA A 33 -3.65 -31.41 -35.36
N ARG A 34 -4.73 -32.16 -35.10
CA ARG A 34 -5.68 -32.58 -36.14
C ARG A 34 -6.36 -31.38 -36.82
N LEU A 35 -6.76 -30.37 -36.06
CA LEU A 35 -7.39 -29.16 -36.58
C LEU A 35 -6.43 -28.36 -37.45
N LEU A 36 -5.19 -28.15 -36.98
CA LEU A 36 -4.16 -27.44 -37.72
C LEU A 36 -3.79 -28.16 -39.02
N LEU A 37 -3.70 -29.49 -39.01
CA LEU A 37 -3.47 -30.27 -40.23
C LEU A 37 -4.63 -30.09 -41.22
N HIS A 38 -5.88 -30.19 -40.75
CA HIS A 38 -7.05 -29.97 -41.61
C HIS A 38 -7.07 -28.57 -42.22
N GLU A 39 -6.79 -27.54 -41.42
CA GLU A 39 -6.72 -26.15 -41.86
C GLU A 39 -5.56 -25.88 -42.80
N LEU A 40 -4.42 -26.53 -42.60
CA LEU A 40 -3.28 -26.43 -43.49
C LEU A 40 -3.64 -26.85 -44.92
N PHE A 41 -4.40 -27.94 -45.07
CA PHE A 41 -4.88 -28.36 -46.39
C PHE A 41 -6.01 -27.45 -46.90
N HIS A 42 -6.98 -27.10 -46.05
CA HIS A 42 -8.12 -26.24 -46.43
C HIS A 42 -7.68 -24.86 -46.93
N TYR A 43 -6.72 -24.23 -46.25
CA TYR A 43 -6.18 -22.91 -46.62
C TYR A 43 -4.97 -22.99 -47.55
N ARG A 44 -4.75 -24.12 -48.22
CA ARG A 44 -3.68 -24.32 -49.23
C ARG A 44 -2.30 -23.90 -48.71
N PHE A 45 -1.94 -24.37 -47.52
CA PHE A 45 -0.66 -24.09 -46.85
C PHE A 45 -0.42 -22.62 -46.48
N ASN A 46 -1.47 -21.79 -46.37
CA ASN A 46 -1.37 -20.42 -45.87
C ASN A 46 -1.14 -20.38 -44.35
N LEU A 47 0.12 -20.51 -43.95
CA LEU A 47 0.57 -20.52 -42.55
C LEU A 47 0.10 -19.31 -41.72
N PRO A 48 0.14 -18.06 -42.21
CA PRO A 48 -0.38 -16.90 -41.49
C PRO A 48 -1.83 -17.08 -41.04
N VAL A 49 -2.71 -17.59 -41.91
CA VAL A 49 -4.14 -17.78 -41.59
C VAL A 49 -4.37 -18.96 -40.63
N VAL A 50 -3.64 -20.07 -40.82
CA VAL A 50 -3.74 -21.25 -39.95
C VAL A 50 -3.28 -20.93 -38.52
N THR A 51 -2.34 -19.98 -38.38
CA THR A 51 -1.79 -19.56 -37.09
C THR A 51 -2.44 -18.31 -36.51
N SER A 52 -3.34 -17.63 -37.25
CA SER A 52 -3.94 -16.34 -36.85
C SER A 52 -5.07 -16.47 -35.83
N ARG A 53 -4.92 -17.28 -34.78
CA ARG A 53 -5.93 -17.43 -33.71
C ARG A 53 -5.49 -16.84 -32.38
N PRO A 54 -5.12 -15.54 -32.33
CA PRO A 54 -4.75 -14.95 -31.07
C PRO A 54 -6.01 -14.77 -30.22
N CYS A 55 -5.98 -15.32 -29.02
CA CYS A 55 -6.74 -14.73 -27.93
C CYS A 55 -6.38 -13.24 -27.87
N VAL A 56 -7.38 -12.33 -27.82
CA VAL A 56 -7.15 -10.89 -27.71
C VAL A 56 -6.27 -10.55 -26.50
N TYR A 57 -6.37 -11.36 -25.44
CA TYR A 57 -5.60 -11.22 -24.20
C TYR A 57 -4.23 -11.92 -24.25
N GLY A 58 -3.92 -12.65 -25.32
CA GLY A 58 -2.61 -13.26 -25.53
C GLY A 58 -2.42 -14.68 -24.97
N THR A 59 -3.47 -15.28 -24.38
CA THR A 59 -3.41 -16.64 -23.79
C THR A 59 -2.79 -17.70 -24.72
N PHE A 60 -3.00 -17.60 -26.04
CA PHE A 60 -2.46 -18.53 -27.04
C PHE A 60 -1.37 -17.90 -27.92
N SER A 61 -0.76 -16.80 -27.48
CA SER A 61 0.27 -16.09 -28.24
C SER A 61 1.63 -16.78 -28.20
N GLY A 62 2.43 -16.53 -29.23
CA GLY A 62 3.77 -17.09 -29.41
C GLY A 62 3.79 -18.30 -30.36
N PRO A 63 4.99 -18.77 -30.76
CA PRO A 63 5.17 -19.77 -31.82
C PRO A 63 4.52 -21.12 -31.50
N VAL A 64 4.36 -21.44 -30.21
CA VAL A 64 3.72 -22.66 -29.72
C VAL A 64 2.49 -22.38 -28.84
N GLY A 65 1.99 -21.14 -28.83
CA GLY A 65 1.00 -20.68 -27.85
C GLY A 65 -0.32 -21.48 -27.88
N GLY A 66 -0.69 -22.04 -29.02
CA GLY A 66 -1.82 -22.98 -29.11
C GLY A 66 -1.61 -24.28 -28.33
N PHE A 67 -0.39 -24.82 -28.27
CA PHE A 67 -0.06 -26.08 -27.59
C PHE A 67 0.37 -25.90 -26.12
N ALA A 68 0.85 -24.70 -25.80
CA ALA A 68 1.29 -24.28 -24.47
C ALA A 68 0.64 -22.93 -24.14
N PRO A 69 -0.64 -22.94 -23.72
CA PRO A 69 -1.33 -21.70 -23.35
C PRO A 69 -0.64 -21.04 -22.15
N ARG A 70 -0.80 -19.72 -22.04
CA ARG A 70 -0.32 -18.86 -20.94
C ARG A 70 -1.51 -18.51 -20.03
N PRO A 71 -1.79 -19.26 -18.96
CA PRO A 71 -3.00 -19.07 -18.16
C PRO A 71 -3.03 -17.73 -17.41
N SER A 72 -1.87 -17.15 -17.11
CA SER A 72 -1.71 -15.82 -16.50
C SER A 72 -2.34 -14.68 -17.31
N GLN A 73 -2.54 -14.89 -18.61
CA GLN A 73 -3.13 -13.92 -19.52
C GLN A 73 -4.63 -14.18 -19.77
N CYS A 74 -5.21 -15.23 -19.18
CA CYS A 74 -6.61 -15.56 -19.40
C CYS A 74 -7.53 -14.72 -18.50
N VAL A 75 -8.46 -13.97 -19.10
CA VAL A 75 -9.48 -13.21 -18.36
C VAL A 75 -10.84 -13.91 -18.29
N GLY A 76 -10.95 -15.13 -18.84
CA GLY A 76 -12.19 -15.90 -18.79
C GLY A 76 -13.31 -15.40 -19.71
N CYS A 77 -13.01 -14.78 -20.85
CA CYS A 77 -14.03 -14.36 -21.83
C CYS A 77 -14.73 -15.54 -22.55
N LEU A 78 -14.23 -16.77 -22.36
CA LEU A 78 -14.74 -18.04 -22.89
C LEU A 78 -14.86 -18.17 -24.42
N ARG A 79 -14.48 -17.14 -25.20
CA ARG A 79 -14.53 -17.15 -26.67
C ARG A 79 -13.84 -18.38 -27.28
N CYS A 80 -12.65 -18.74 -26.79
CA CYS A 80 -11.91 -19.90 -27.28
C CYS A 80 -12.59 -21.24 -26.97
N THR A 81 -13.32 -21.35 -25.87
CA THR A 81 -14.11 -22.55 -25.55
C THR A 81 -15.39 -22.60 -26.38
N ILE A 82 -15.98 -21.47 -26.74
CA ILE A 82 -17.15 -21.42 -27.62
C ILE A 82 -16.77 -21.76 -29.08
N GLU A 83 -15.68 -21.19 -29.58
CA GLU A 83 -15.19 -21.45 -30.94
C GLU A 83 -14.62 -22.87 -31.08
N TYR A 84 -13.99 -23.40 -30.02
CA TYR A 84 -13.35 -24.72 -30.02
C TYR A 84 -13.73 -25.58 -28.80
N PRO A 85 -15.02 -25.96 -28.66
CA PRO A 85 -15.54 -26.63 -27.46
C PRO A 85 -14.92 -28.01 -27.23
N ASP A 86 -14.57 -28.68 -28.32
CA ASP A 86 -13.92 -29.99 -28.27
C ASP A 86 -12.45 -29.94 -27.87
N MET A 87 -11.82 -28.78 -27.84
CA MET A 87 -10.36 -28.66 -27.77
C MET A 87 -9.88 -27.82 -26.60
N VAL A 88 -10.59 -26.74 -26.28
CA VAL A 88 -10.17 -25.74 -25.29
C VAL A 88 -11.12 -25.75 -24.10
N ARG A 89 -10.59 -26.03 -22.91
CA ARG A 89 -11.32 -25.97 -21.65
C ARG A 89 -10.70 -24.92 -20.76
N VAL A 90 -11.50 -23.91 -20.39
CA VAL A 90 -11.15 -22.91 -19.39
C VAL A 90 -11.94 -23.21 -18.12
N ARG A 91 -11.26 -23.26 -16.97
CA ARG A 91 -11.89 -23.48 -15.65
C ARG A 91 -11.30 -22.50 -14.63
N PRO A 92 -12.07 -22.06 -13.63
CA PRO A 92 -11.50 -21.36 -12.48
C PRO A 92 -10.38 -22.18 -11.86
N ASP A 93 -9.30 -21.53 -11.43
CA ASP A 93 -8.24 -22.21 -10.71
C ASP A 93 -8.67 -22.51 -9.27
N PRO A 94 -8.75 -23.78 -8.83
CA PRO A 94 -9.13 -24.09 -7.45
C PRO A 94 -8.16 -23.50 -6.42
N ALA A 95 -6.87 -23.35 -6.75
CA ALA A 95 -5.88 -22.77 -5.85
C ALA A 95 -6.23 -21.31 -5.49
N ARG A 96 -6.92 -20.59 -6.38
CA ARG A 96 -7.38 -19.22 -6.15
C ARG A 96 -8.42 -19.13 -5.04
N HIS A 97 -9.26 -20.14 -4.86
CA HIS A 97 -10.27 -20.14 -3.79
C HIS A 97 -9.66 -20.24 -2.38
N HIS A 98 -8.38 -20.60 -2.28
CA HIS A 98 -7.65 -20.65 -1.02
C HIS A 98 -6.87 -19.35 -0.73
N LEU A 99 -6.96 -18.34 -1.61
CA LEU A 99 -6.32 -17.05 -1.36
C LEU A 99 -7.15 -16.21 -0.39
N GLY A 100 -6.44 -15.65 0.60
CA GLY A 100 -6.99 -14.69 1.55
C GLY A 100 -7.85 -15.33 2.64
N ASP A 101 -8.86 -14.59 3.08
CA ASP A 101 -9.72 -14.95 4.21
C ASP A 101 -11.16 -14.43 4.01
N ALA A 102 -11.94 -14.38 5.09
CA ALA A 102 -13.33 -13.90 5.05
C ALA A 102 -13.44 -12.43 4.60
N TYR A 103 -12.43 -11.61 4.87
CA TYR A 103 -12.39 -10.20 4.50
C TYR A 103 -11.67 -9.99 3.16
N PHE A 104 -10.45 -10.50 3.02
CA PHE A 104 -9.65 -10.47 1.80
C PHE A 104 -10.06 -11.60 0.86
N THR A 105 -11.06 -11.33 0.03
CA THR A 105 -11.41 -12.25 -1.06
C THR A 105 -10.31 -12.27 -2.14
N PRO A 106 -10.22 -13.34 -2.95
CA PRO A 106 -9.26 -13.41 -4.06
C PRO A 106 -9.34 -12.21 -5.03
N ASP A 107 -10.53 -11.65 -5.22
CA ASP A 107 -10.72 -10.48 -6.09
C ASP A 107 -10.23 -9.18 -5.45
N LYS A 108 -10.29 -9.04 -4.11
CA LYS A 108 -9.65 -7.94 -3.39
C LYS A 108 -8.13 -8.07 -3.48
N LEU A 109 -7.59 -9.27 -3.29
CA LEU A 109 -6.15 -9.52 -3.39
C LEU A 109 -5.60 -9.22 -4.78
N ASP A 110 -6.28 -9.62 -5.85
CA ASP A 110 -5.92 -9.26 -7.22
C ASP A 110 -5.79 -7.74 -7.40
N THR A 111 -6.71 -7.00 -6.77
CA THR A 111 -6.75 -5.54 -6.84
C THR A 111 -5.52 -4.95 -6.16
N VAL A 112 -5.23 -5.38 -4.93
CA VAL A 112 -4.06 -4.95 -4.16
C VAL A 112 -2.75 -5.30 -4.89
N VAL A 113 -2.63 -6.51 -5.44
CA VAL A 113 -1.44 -6.94 -6.18
C VAL A 113 -1.29 -6.12 -7.47
N GLN A 114 -2.38 -5.86 -8.19
CA GLN A 114 -2.35 -5.04 -9.41
C GLN A 114 -1.95 -3.58 -9.09
N GLU A 115 -2.53 -2.99 -8.05
CA GLU A 115 -2.17 -1.65 -7.56
C GLU A 115 -0.70 -1.57 -7.20
N ALA A 116 -0.20 -2.54 -6.41
CA ALA A 116 1.19 -2.61 -6.01
C ALA A 116 2.15 -2.78 -7.21
N ALA A 117 1.79 -3.63 -8.17
CA ALA A 117 2.64 -3.93 -9.33
C ALA A 117 2.68 -2.81 -10.37
N THR A 118 1.61 -2.02 -10.50
CA THR A 118 1.47 -1.04 -11.60
C THR A 118 1.44 0.41 -11.13
N GLY A 119 1.21 0.66 -9.84
CA GLY A 119 0.90 1.99 -9.31
C GLY A 119 -0.39 2.58 -9.89
N GLN A 120 -1.19 1.80 -10.64
CA GLN A 120 -2.44 2.27 -11.19
C GLN A 120 -3.51 2.20 -10.11
N ILE A 121 -4.25 3.30 -9.96
CA ILE A 121 -5.48 3.31 -9.18
C ILE A 121 -6.54 2.63 -10.04
N PRO A 122 -7.07 1.45 -9.64
CA PRO A 122 -8.15 0.81 -10.37
C PRO A 122 -9.36 1.71 -10.25
N VAL A 123 -9.67 2.44 -11.33
CA VAL A 123 -10.87 3.25 -11.41
C VAL A 123 -12.08 2.32 -11.52
N ARG A 124 -12.48 1.72 -10.40
CA ARG A 124 -13.82 1.15 -10.23
C ARG A 124 -14.70 2.34 -9.86
N GLY A 125 -15.59 2.73 -10.77
CA GLY A 125 -16.30 4.00 -10.69
C GLY A 125 -16.83 4.29 -9.29
N ALA A 126 -16.30 5.35 -8.66
CA ALA A 126 -16.68 5.84 -7.33
C ALA A 126 -18.07 6.53 -7.34
N GLY A 127 -19.05 5.90 -7.98
CA GLY A 127 -20.39 6.47 -8.18
C GLY A 127 -21.49 5.42 -8.34
N TYR A 128 -21.23 4.14 -8.04
CA TYR A 128 -22.23 3.09 -8.19
C TYR A 128 -22.90 2.76 -6.85
N ARG A 129 -24.17 3.13 -6.70
CA ARG A 129 -25.05 2.78 -5.55
C ARG A 129 -25.44 1.30 -5.49
N GLY A 130 -24.63 0.41 -6.05
CA GLY A 130 -24.78 -1.04 -5.94
C GLY A 130 -24.06 -1.58 -4.71
N ALA A 131 -23.56 -2.81 -4.78
CA ALA A 131 -22.80 -3.48 -3.73
C ALA A 131 -21.47 -2.81 -3.30
N PHE A 132 -21.20 -1.57 -3.74
CA PHE A 132 -20.04 -0.75 -3.41
C PHE A 132 -20.36 0.40 -2.42
N GLY A 133 -21.50 0.34 -1.73
CA GLY A 133 -21.77 1.13 -0.52
C GLY A 133 -21.52 0.28 0.74
N GLY A 134 -20.33 -0.30 0.85
CA GLY A 134 -19.95 -1.24 1.92
C GLY A 134 -19.87 -0.60 3.30
N GLU A 135 -19.36 -1.34 4.28
CA GLU A 135 -19.11 -0.81 5.62
C GLU A 135 -17.77 -0.05 5.69
N GLY A 136 -17.59 0.78 6.73
CA GLY A 136 -16.33 1.50 6.96
C GLY A 136 -15.97 2.48 5.84
N TRP A 137 -14.74 2.40 5.35
CA TRP A 137 -14.21 3.29 4.30
C TRP A 137 -14.96 3.15 2.96
N ASP A 138 -15.44 1.94 2.62
CA ASP A 138 -16.21 1.68 1.40
C ASP A 138 -17.61 2.35 1.43
N GLY A 139 -18.10 2.68 2.62
CA GLY A 139 -19.36 3.40 2.82
C GLY A 139 -19.22 4.92 2.76
N MET A 140 -17.99 5.44 2.69
CA MET A 140 -17.74 6.87 2.66
C MET A 140 -17.69 7.40 1.24
N TRP A 141 -18.57 8.36 0.96
CA TRP A 141 -18.56 9.08 -0.31
C TRP A 141 -18.03 10.49 -0.09
N THR A 142 -16.87 10.78 -0.66
CA THR A 142 -16.37 12.14 -0.77
C THR A 142 -17.05 12.83 -1.94
N ASP A 143 -17.67 13.98 -1.69
CA ASP A 143 -18.29 14.76 -2.77
C ASP A 143 -17.19 15.23 -3.74
N MET A 144 -17.13 14.64 -4.94
CA MET A 144 -16.12 14.99 -5.96
C MET A 144 -16.42 16.31 -6.68
N SER A 145 -17.21 17.20 -6.06
CA SER A 145 -17.71 18.43 -6.67
C SER A 145 -16.62 19.45 -7.04
N GLU A 146 -15.37 19.21 -6.66
CA GLU A 146 -14.19 20.01 -7.01
C GLU A 146 -13.43 19.52 -8.26
N ILE A 147 -13.51 18.22 -8.63
CA ILE A 147 -12.73 17.65 -9.75
C ILE A 147 -13.42 17.86 -11.10
N VAL A 148 -14.76 17.89 -11.13
CA VAL A 148 -15.58 17.89 -12.36
C VAL A 148 -16.29 19.20 -12.67
N ARG A 149 -16.25 20.19 -11.77
CA ARG A 149 -16.53 21.57 -12.15
C ARG A 149 -15.21 22.20 -12.58
N PRO A 150 -15.19 23.12 -13.57
CA PRO A 150 -14.05 24.03 -13.71
C PRO A 150 -13.78 24.53 -12.32
N THR A 151 -12.60 24.24 -11.76
CA THR A 151 -12.21 24.72 -10.45
C THR A 151 -12.59 26.20 -10.39
N ARG A 152 -13.03 26.69 -9.23
CA ARG A 152 -13.20 28.13 -9.03
C ARG A 152 -11.93 28.91 -9.48
N ASP A 153 -10.80 28.20 -9.54
CA ASP A 153 -9.45 28.56 -9.97
C ASP A 153 -9.26 28.71 -11.50
N GLY A 154 -10.30 28.47 -12.31
CA GLY A 154 -10.30 28.77 -13.73
C GLY A 154 -9.32 27.95 -14.58
N ILE A 155 -9.34 28.24 -15.89
CA ILE A 155 -8.53 27.60 -16.95
C ILE A 155 -7.01 27.83 -16.84
N HIS A 156 -6.55 28.60 -15.85
CA HIS A 156 -5.14 29.04 -15.74
C HIS A 156 -4.27 28.19 -14.81
N GLY A 157 -4.79 27.06 -14.34
CA GLY A 157 -4.02 26.03 -13.66
C GLY A 157 -4.39 25.89 -12.20
N ARG A 158 -4.31 24.65 -11.72
CA ARG A 158 -4.55 24.30 -10.32
C ARG A 158 -3.66 25.16 -9.42
N GLU A 159 -4.25 25.75 -8.38
CA GLU A 159 -3.46 26.31 -7.29
C GLU A 159 -2.49 25.25 -6.76
N PHE A 160 -1.33 25.67 -6.26
CA PHE A 160 -0.38 24.75 -5.66
C PHE A 160 -1.00 24.15 -4.39
N ILE A 161 -1.40 22.88 -4.44
CA ILE A 161 -1.87 22.15 -3.27
C ILE A 161 -0.64 21.59 -2.54
N SER A 162 -0.33 22.16 -1.38
CA SER A 162 0.67 21.59 -0.48
C SER A 162 0.12 20.32 0.15
N THR A 163 0.85 19.21 0.03
CA THR A 163 0.57 17.95 0.74
C THR A 163 1.29 17.87 2.08
N ALA A 164 2.03 18.93 2.46
CA ALA A 164 2.78 18.94 3.70
C ALA A 164 1.83 18.92 4.90
N VAL A 165 2.14 18.08 5.88
CA VAL A 165 1.40 17.98 7.14
C VAL A 165 2.34 18.14 8.31
N ASP A 166 1.85 18.80 9.35
CA ASP A 166 2.60 19.04 10.57
C ASP A 166 2.07 18.19 11.71
N LEU A 167 2.95 17.42 12.31
CA LEU A 167 2.66 16.47 13.36
C LEU A 167 3.18 17.00 14.70
N GLY A 168 2.34 17.13 15.73
CA GLY A 168 2.79 17.55 17.06
C GLY A 168 1.77 18.40 17.81
N GLU A 169 2.04 18.61 19.10
CA GLU A 169 1.23 19.47 19.96
C GLU A 169 1.42 20.94 19.57
N ARG A 170 0.31 21.67 19.49
CA ARG A 170 0.27 23.10 19.22
C ARG A 170 -0.56 23.81 20.28
N PRO A 171 -0.08 24.93 20.85
CA PRO A 171 -0.93 25.75 21.68
C PRO A 171 -2.08 26.30 20.82
N GLY A 172 -3.30 26.34 21.38
CA GLY A 172 -4.45 26.92 20.69
C GLY A 172 -4.32 28.43 20.44
N VAL A 173 -3.52 29.11 21.26
CA VAL A 173 -3.19 30.54 21.13
C VAL A 173 -1.72 30.74 21.50
N LEU A 174 -0.99 31.54 20.71
CA LEU A 174 0.35 31.98 21.07
C LEU A 174 0.26 33.14 22.07
N ALA A 175 0.94 33.02 23.19
CA ALA A 175 1.10 34.12 24.14
C ALA A 175 2.47 34.77 23.92
N PHE A 176 2.54 36.09 24.02
CA PHE A 176 3.77 36.87 23.85
C PHE A 176 4.09 37.63 25.13
N ASP A 177 5.36 37.79 25.44
CA ASP A 177 5.79 38.66 26.53
C ASP A 177 5.76 40.14 26.13
N ASP A 178 6.06 41.03 27.07
CA ASP A 178 6.06 42.49 26.88
C ASP A 178 7.08 42.97 25.82
N THR A 179 8.01 42.09 25.41
CA THR A 179 8.99 42.36 24.36
C THR A 179 8.55 41.84 22.98
N GLY A 180 7.37 41.19 22.90
CA GLY A 180 6.83 40.60 21.69
C GLY A 180 7.43 39.22 21.35
N VAL A 181 8.12 38.57 22.30
CA VAL A 181 8.66 37.22 22.11
C VAL A 181 7.62 36.20 22.55
N ALA A 182 7.39 35.18 21.73
CA ALA A 182 6.43 34.12 22.05
C ALA A 182 6.87 33.36 23.31
N SER A 183 6.02 33.39 24.33
CA SER A 183 6.16 32.66 25.57
C SER A 183 5.88 31.16 25.37
N ALA A 184 6.51 30.33 26.19
CA ALA A 184 6.36 28.88 26.13
C ALA A 184 4.95 28.42 26.56
N PRO A 185 4.44 27.28 26.05
CA PRO A 185 5.11 26.34 25.16
C PRO A 185 5.05 26.75 23.68
N LEU A 186 6.22 26.80 23.03
CA LEU A 186 6.30 27.02 21.59
C LEU A 186 5.90 25.74 20.84
N PRO A 187 5.18 25.84 19.70
CA PRO A 187 4.90 24.70 18.85
C PRO A 187 6.21 24.02 18.40
N ARG A 188 6.25 22.69 18.46
CA ARG A 188 7.37 21.90 17.92
C ARG A 188 6.85 20.85 16.93
N PRO A 189 6.23 21.28 15.81
CA PRO A 189 5.73 20.35 14.83
C PRO A 189 6.90 19.65 14.12
N PHE A 190 6.70 18.37 13.84
CA PHE A 190 7.47 17.61 12.88
C PHE A 190 6.72 17.60 11.56
N SER A 191 7.31 18.17 10.50
CA SER A 191 6.65 18.29 9.20
C SER A 191 6.99 17.12 8.28
N LEU A 192 5.96 16.51 7.70
CA LEU A 192 6.06 15.54 6.61
C LEU A 192 5.71 16.24 5.28
N LEU A 193 6.42 15.90 4.19
CA LEU A 193 6.08 16.44 2.87
C LEU A 193 4.85 15.78 2.24
N ILE A 194 4.54 14.56 2.66
CA ILE A 194 3.38 13.79 2.22
C ILE A 194 2.64 13.24 3.46
N PRO A 195 1.29 13.15 3.42
CA PRO A 195 0.49 12.69 4.55
C PRO A 195 0.45 11.15 4.64
N ILE A 196 1.59 10.51 4.44
CA ILE A 196 1.73 9.04 4.41
C ILE A 196 3.01 8.71 5.14
N LEU A 197 2.97 7.80 6.11
CA LEU A 197 4.14 7.20 6.76
C LEU A 197 4.16 5.69 6.52
N PHE A 198 5.33 5.08 6.66
CA PHE A 198 5.45 3.63 6.68
C PHE A 198 5.29 3.13 8.11
N ASP A 199 4.24 2.35 8.36
CA ASP A 199 4.02 1.76 9.67
C ASP A 199 4.92 0.54 9.91
N ALA A 200 5.11 0.17 11.19
CA ALA A 200 5.85 -0.99 11.58
C ALA A 200 5.23 -2.26 10.98
N PRO A 201 6.00 -3.12 10.30
CA PRO A 201 5.46 -4.36 9.76
C PRO A 201 4.94 -5.25 10.88
N PRO A 202 3.85 -6.00 10.67
CA PRO A 202 3.40 -6.96 11.66
C PRO A 202 4.49 -8.01 11.90
N LEU A 203 4.56 -8.52 13.14
CA LEU A 203 5.62 -9.44 13.59
C LEU A 203 5.84 -10.63 12.64
N LEU A 204 4.77 -11.12 12.00
CA LEU A 204 4.80 -12.25 11.06
C LEU A 204 5.66 -11.99 9.81
N VAL A 205 5.76 -10.75 9.37
CA VAL A 205 6.51 -10.33 8.16
C VAL A 205 7.68 -9.41 8.51
N GLU A 206 8.05 -9.34 9.78
CA GLU A 206 9.15 -8.52 10.27
C GLU A 206 10.49 -9.09 9.79
N ASP A 207 10.95 -8.60 8.63
CA ASP A 207 12.17 -9.01 7.98
C ASP A 207 13.25 -7.91 8.04
N PRO A 208 14.52 -8.25 8.30
CA PRO A 208 15.57 -7.26 8.35
C PRO A 208 15.75 -6.43 7.07
N ILE A 209 15.59 -7.03 5.90
CA ILE A 209 15.69 -6.33 4.62
C ILE A 209 14.52 -5.35 4.49
N LEU A 210 13.30 -5.76 4.86
CA LEU A 210 12.12 -4.90 4.83
C LEU A 210 12.34 -3.62 5.66
N CYS A 211 12.86 -3.72 6.88
CA CYS A 211 13.15 -2.54 7.71
C CYS A 211 14.10 -1.55 7.02
N ARG A 212 15.14 -2.04 6.31
CA ARG A 212 16.04 -1.17 5.54
C ARG A 212 15.32 -0.51 4.38
N VAL A 213 14.52 -1.27 3.65
CA VAL A 213 13.74 -0.77 2.51
C VAL A 213 12.78 0.33 2.97
N LEU A 214 12.06 0.14 4.07
CA LEU A 214 11.16 1.15 4.63
C LEU A 214 11.93 2.41 5.07
N ALA A 215 13.04 2.27 5.79
CA ALA A 215 13.86 3.40 6.22
C ALA A 215 14.43 4.19 5.04
N GLU A 216 14.94 3.50 4.01
CA GLU A 216 15.47 4.13 2.81
C GLU A 216 14.36 4.80 1.99
N ALA A 217 13.22 4.14 1.80
CA ALA A 217 12.06 4.69 1.12
C ALA A 217 11.57 5.96 1.82
N ALA A 218 11.43 5.92 3.14
CA ALA A 218 11.06 7.07 3.98
C ALA A 218 12.00 8.25 3.76
N GLY A 219 13.32 8.02 3.80
CA GLY A 219 14.32 9.06 3.55
C GLY A 219 14.24 9.65 2.14
N ARG A 220 14.02 8.82 1.12
CA ARG A 220 13.94 9.25 -0.29
C ARG A 220 12.72 10.11 -0.59
N ILE A 221 11.55 9.78 -0.03
CA ILE A 221 10.30 10.52 -0.24
C ILE A 221 10.01 11.54 0.87
N GLN A 222 10.95 11.73 1.80
CA GLN A 222 10.89 12.68 2.90
C GLN A 222 9.64 12.47 3.77
N THR A 223 9.43 11.21 4.15
CA THR A 223 8.48 10.80 5.17
C THR A 223 9.17 10.02 6.31
N LEU A 224 8.39 9.40 7.19
CA LEU A 224 8.84 8.57 8.31
C LEU A 224 8.56 7.08 8.08
N ALA A 225 9.44 6.25 8.62
CA ALA A 225 9.21 4.83 8.86
C ALA A 225 9.21 4.54 10.37
N VAL A 226 8.13 3.97 10.87
CA VAL A 226 8.01 3.47 12.24
C VAL A 226 8.61 2.07 12.27
N LEU A 227 9.61 1.83 13.11
CA LEU A 227 10.32 0.54 13.16
C LEU A 227 10.49 0.05 14.61
N PRO A 228 10.31 -1.26 14.89
CA PRO A 228 10.59 -1.82 16.21
C PRO A 228 12.01 -1.53 16.69
N ILE A 229 12.16 -1.03 17.92
CA ILE A 229 13.44 -0.56 18.46
C ILE A 229 14.55 -1.62 18.39
N ARG A 230 14.23 -2.89 18.64
CA ARG A 230 15.22 -3.97 18.54
C ARG A 230 15.80 -4.13 17.14
N ARG A 231 14.97 -4.02 16.10
CA ARG A 231 15.43 -4.15 14.70
C ARG A 231 16.20 -2.93 14.26
N LEU A 232 15.71 -1.77 14.67
CA LEU A 232 16.36 -0.49 14.45
C LEU A 232 17.81 -0.55 14.97
N LEU A 233 18.00 -0.95 16.23
CA LEU A 233 19.32 -1.07 16.87
C LEU A 233 20.18 -2.16 16.23
N ALA A 234 19.62 -3.37 16.01
CA ALA A 234 20.36 -4.50 15.44
C ALA A 234 20.92 -4.22 14.05
N GLN A 235 20.28 -3.32 13.29
CA GLN A 235 20.70 -2.93 11.95
C GLN A 235 21.42 -1.59 11.89
N GLY A 236 21.54 -0.88 13.02
CA GLY A 236 22.09 0.47 13.05
C GLY A 236 21.29 1.47 12.20
N LEU A 237 19.98 1.26 12.07
CA LEU A 237 19.09 2.18 11.37
C LEU A 237 18.78 3.36 12.29
N GLN A 238 19.31 4.55 12.02
CA GLN A 238 18.97 5.74 12.78
C GLN A 238 19.05 6.95 11.85
N GLY A 239 18.20 7.95 12.08
CA GLY A 239 18.23 9.19 11.31
C GLY A 239 16.88 9.90 11.27
N PRO A 240 16.77 11.00 10.50
CA PRO A 240 15.62 11.90 10.51
C PRO A 240 14.34 11.29 9.90
N ALA A 241 14.45 10.15 9.22
CA ALA A 241 13.34 9.46 8.57
C ALA A 241 12.85 8.21 9.34
N VAL A 242 13.37 7.95 10.54
CA VAL A 242 13.05 6.74 11.32
C VAL A 242 12.48 7.11 12.69
N ALA A 243 11.34 6.55 13.04
CA ALA A 243 10.70 6.65 14.35
C ALA A 243 10.78 5.30 15.08
N PRO A 244 11.44 5.19 16.24
CA PRO A 244 11.46 3.95 17.01
C PRO A 244 10.08 3.67 17.63
N LEU A 245 9.58 2.45 17.42
CA LEU A 245 8.47 1.86 18.17
C LEU A 245 9.03 1.07 19.35
N VAL A 246 8.64 1.46 20.56
CA VAL A 246 9.16 0.93 21.82
C VAL A 246 8.04 0.26 22.57
N ARG A 247 8.21 -1.03 22.91
CA ARG A 247 7.31 -1.69 23.86
C ARG A 247 7.68 -1.32 25.30
N PRO A 248 6.73 -1.32 26.26
CA PRO A 248 7.02 -1.05 27.67
C PRO A 248 8.18 -1.90 28.24
N GLU A 249 8.29 -3.16 27.83
CA GLU A 249 9.36 -4.06 28.25
C GLU A 249 10.74 -3.77 27.60
N GLU A 250 10.80 -2.91 26.58
CA GLU A 250 12.00 -2.60 25.79
C GLU A 250 12.54 -1.19 26.04
N ILE A 251 11.99 -0.44 26.99
CA ILE A 251 12.38 0.95 27.27
C ILE A 251 13.89 1.08 27.51
N GLN A 252 14.51 0.10 28.17
CA GLN A 252 15.94 0.15 28.48
C GLN A 252 16.80 0.21 27.21
N SER A 253 16.36 -0.41 26.12
CA SER A 253 17.04 -0.36 24.81
C SER A 253 17.09 1.04 24.22
N THR A 254 16.24 1.97 24.65
CA THR A 254 16.35 3.39 24.23
C THR A 254 17.64 4.06 24.69
N GLY A 255 18.34 3.49 25.67
CA GLY A 255 19.67 3.93 26.09
C GLY A 255 20.75 3.74 25.02
N GLU A 256 20.54 2.85 24.06
CA GLU A 256 21.48 2.54 22.98
C GLU A 256 21.33 3.48 21.76
N LEU A 257 20.28 4.31 21.73
CA LEU A 257 20.09 5.31 20.67
C LEU A 257 21.20 6.36 20.72
N ARG A 258 21.85 6.61 19.58
CA ARG A 258 23.00 7.51 19.48
C ARG A 258 22.61 8.98 19.60
N GLU A 259 21.44 9.33 19.08
CA GLU A 259 20.84 10.66 19.09
C GLU A 259 19.33 10.58 19.41
N PRO A 260 18.71 11.68 19.87
CA PRO A 260 17.26 11.74 20.02
C PRO A 260 16.56 11.53 18.67
N PRO A 261 15.58 10.62 18.57
CA PRO A 261 14.85 10.41 17.32
C PRO A 261 13.90 11.59 17.02
N PRO A 262 13.50 11.78 15.75
CA PRO A 262 12.58 12.84 15.34
C PRO A 262 11.20 12.70 16.00
N ILE A 263 10.73 11.46 16.13
CA ILE A 263 9.51 11.05 16.83
C ILE A 263 9.80 9.73 17.54
N LEU A 264 9.12 9.47 18.66
CA LEU A 264 9.14 8.20 19.37
C LEU A 264 7.71 7.67 19.51
N GLU A 265 7.50 6.36 19.36
CA GLU A 265 6.21 5.72 19.61
C GLU A 265 6.31 4.72 20.76
N LEU A 266 5.34 4.77 21.68
CA LEU A 266 5.12 3.75 22.70
C LEU A 266 4.02 2.80 22.23
N ASP A 267 4.33 1.50 22.15
CA ASP A 267 3.41 0.45 21.74
C ASP A 267 2.44 0.12 22.89
N GLY A 268 1.20 0.61 22.81
CA GLY A 268 0.22 0.51 23.89
C GLY A 268 0.42 1.54 25.01
N TRP A 269 -0.49 1.53 25.99
CA TRP A 269 -0.42 2.45 27.13
C TRP A 269 0.25 1.82 28.35
N ASP A 270 1.37 2.41 28.77
CA ASP A 270 1.96 2.18 30.08
C ASP A 270 2.43 3.52 30.67
N ALA A 271 1.86 3.89 31.82
CA ALA A 271 2.11 5.19 32.44
C ALA A 271 3.55 5.33 33.00
N GLY A 272 4.20 4.23 33.38
CA GLY A 272 5.59 4.23 33.82
C GLY A 272 6.53 4.44 32.64
N ALA A 273 6.28 3.71 31.55
CA ALA A 273 6.99 3.79 30.28
C ALA A 273 6.91 5.19 29.68
N TYR A 274 5.70 5.72 29.57
CA TYR A 274 5.46 7.06 29.03
C TYR A 274 6.26 8.12 29.81
N ARG A 275 6.24 8.07 31.14
CA ARG A 275 7.01 8.99 32.01
C ARG A 275 8.52 8.82 31.85
N ALA A 276 9.01 7.59 31.75
CA ALA A 276 10.42 7.30 31.55
C ALA A 276 10.92 7.87 30.21
N LEU A 277 10.16 7.64 29.13
CA LEU A 277 10.47 8.14 27.80
C LEU A 277 10.40 9.66 27.73
N LYS A 278 9.38 10.30 28.31
CA LYS A 278 9.29 11.78 28.39
C LYS A 278 10.43 12.38 29.21
N THR A 279 10.88 11.72 30.27
CA THR A 279 12.04 12.18 31.06
C THR A 279 13.33 12.07 30.26
N ARG A 280 13.52 10.96 29.53
CA ARG A 280 14.72 10.71 28.73
C ARG A 280 14.81 11.60 27.49
N PHE A 281 13.68 11.82 26.82
CA PHE A 281 13.56 12.58 25.57
C PHE A 281 12.51 13.69 25.72
N PRO A 282 12.78 14.74 26.53
CA PRO A 282 11.77 15.76 26.85
C PRO A 282 11.32 16.57 25.62
N ALA A 283 12.22 16.74 24.65
CA ALA A 283 11.99 17.50 23.42
C ALA A 283 11.43 16.66 22.26
N THR A 284 11.47 15.33 22.34
CA THR A 284 10.99 14.45 21.26
C THR A 284 9.47 14.27 21.39
N PRO A 285 8.71 14.45 20.31
CA PRO A 285 7.30 14.05 20.24
C PRO A 285 7.15 12.56 20.56
N LEU A 286 6.33 12.24 21.57
CA LEU A 286 6.05 10.86 22.00
C LEU A 286 4.60 10.53 21.68
N TYR A 287 4.39 9.63 20.73
CA TYR A 287 3.09 9.07 20.38
C TYR A 287 2.79 7.85 21.25
N VAL A 288 1.52 7.68 21.61
CA VAL A 288 1.01 6.43 22.16
C VAL A 288 0.22 5.73 21.07
N ARG A 289 0.65 4.52 20.72
CA ARG A 289 0.01 3.67 19.73
C ARG A 289 -1.15 2.91 20.38
N LEU A 290 -2.34 3.00 19.80
CA LEU A 290 -3.56 2.41 20.34
C LEU A 290 -4.38 1.79 19.21
N PRO A 291 -5.09 0.67 19.45
CA PRO A 291 -6.16 0.23 18.56
C PRO A 291 -7.18 1.34 18.31
N LEU A 292 -7.72 1.42 17.10
CA LEU A 292 -8.68 2.44 16.70
C LEU A 292 -9.93 2.48 17.60
N GLU A 293 -10.31 1.35 18.18
CA GLU A 293 -11.49 1.18 19.05
C GLU A 293 -11.24 1.68 20.48
N CYS A 294 -9.99 1.95 20.86
CA CYS A 294 -9.66 2.44 22.20
C CYS A 294 -10.04 3.92 22.35
N ASP A 295 -10.77 4.24 23.44
CA ASP A 295 -11.03 5.63 23.80
C ASP A 295 -9.73 6.31 24.28
N ALA A 296 -9.22 7.22 23.44
CA ALA A 296 -8.02 8.00 23.74
C ALA A 296 -8.27 9.15 24.74
N LEU A 297 -9.53 9.50 25.02
CA LEU A 297 -9.87 10.67 25.84
C LEU A 297 -9.34 10.59 27.29
N PRO A 298 -9.39 9.46 28.01
CA PRO A 298 -8.80 9.36 29.34
C PRO A 298 -7.29 9.60 29.34
N LEU A 299 -6.58 9.11 28.31
CA LEU A 299 -5.14 9.29 28.16
C LEU A 299 -4.81 10.75 27.80
N ALA A 300 -5.64 11.38 26.97
CA ALA A 300 -5.50 12.80 26.65
C ALA A 300 -5.64 13.64 27.93
N ARG A 301 -6.61 13.31 28.79
CA ARG A 301 -6.80 13.95 30.11
C ARG A 301 -5.63 13.70 31.06
N SER A 302 -4.92 12.58 30.94
CA SER A 302 -3.72 12.28 31.75
C SER A 302 -2.43 12.90 31.23
N GLY A 303 -2.49 13.74 30.18
CA GLY A 303 -1.31 14.45 29.67
C GLY A 303 -0.70 13.86 28.39
N VAL A 304 -1.28 12.81 27.81
CA VAL A 304 -0.90 12.36 26.46
C VAL A 304 -1.43 13.35 25.43
N ARG A 305 -0.66 13.60 24.38
CA ARG A 305 -0.99 14.61 23.37
C ARG A 305 -0.98 14.09 21.94
N LEU A 306 -0.26 13.00 21.71
CA LEU A 306 -0.03 12.44 20.39
C LEU A 306 -0.42 10.96 20.41
N PHE A 307 -1.23 10.58 19.44
CA PHE A 307 -1.81 9.25 19.33
C PHE A 307 -1.58 8.73 17.92
N HIS A 308 -1.19 7.45 17.84
CA HIS A 308 -1.20 6.70 16.59
C HIS A 308 -2.30 5.65 16.71
N LEU A 309 -3.43 5.89 16.04
CA LEU A 309 -4.54 4.95 16.03
C LEU A 309 -4.33 3.91 14.94
N THR A 310 -4.40 2.64 15.30
CA THR A 310 -4.09 1.54 14.40
C THR A 310 -5.29 0.63 14.21
N ALA A 311 -5.54 0.28 12.96
CA ALA A 311 -6.44 -0.79 12.56
C ALA A 311 -5.64 -2.06 12.25
N ASP A 312 -6.30 -3.21 12.28
CA ASP A 312 -5.72 -4.42 11.72
C ASP A 312 -5.87 -4.43 10.18
N TYR A 313 -5.48 -5.54 9.55
CA TYR A 313 -5.55 -5.68 8.10
C TYR A 313 -7.00 -5.79 7.57
N HIS A 314 -7.97 -6.06 8.44
CA HIS A 314 -9.39 -6.10 8.11
C HIS A 314 -10.07 -4.72 8.25
N GLY A 315 -9.39 -3.78 8.92
CA GLY A 315 -9.80 -2.38 9.01
C GLY A 315 -10.49 -2.03 10.31
#